data_AF-A0A173Z165-F1
#
_entry.id   AF-A0A173Z165-F1
#
_cell.length_a   1.000
_cell.length_b   1.000
_cell.length_c   1.000
_cell.angle_alpha   90.00
_cell.angle_beta   90.00
_cell.angle_gamma   90.00
#
_symmetry.space_group_name_H-M   'P 1'
#
loop_
_entity.id
_entity.type
_entity.pdbx_description
1 polymer ?
#
loop_
_entity_poly.entity_id
_entity_poly.type
_entity_poly.pdbx_seq_one_letter_code
_entity_poly.pdbx_strand_id
1 'polypeptide(L)' 'MEHSKNFKKVKDYYDDKLWDERRVRLAVGRWITAEEYKEITGKDYE' A
#
# COMPACT_ATOMS: atom_id res chain seq x y z
N MET A 1 -5.65 10.08 10.61
CA MET A 1 -4.97 8.77 10.69
C MET A 1 -3.50 9.04 10.42
N GLU A 2 -2.60 8.52 11.25
CA GLU A 2 -1.17 8.67 11.01
C GLU A 2 -0.74 7.52 10.07
N HIS A 3 -0.15 7.87 8.92
CA HIS A 3 0.31 6.86 7.99
C HIS A 3 1.54 6.11 8.53
N SER A 4 1.64 4.84 8.20
CA SER A 4 2.83 4.03 8.39
C SER A 4 4.04 4.72 7.78
N LYS A 5 5.20 4.56 8.41
CA LYS A 5 6.49 5.13 7.94
C LYS A 5 6.77 4.88 6.45
N ASN A 6 6.29 3.77 5.90
CA ASN A 6 6.53 3.36 4.51
C ASN A 6 5.37 3.67 3.55
N PHE A 7 4.27 4.27 4.01
CA PHE A 7 3.08 4.53 3.19
C PHE A 7 3.42 5.26 1.89
N LYS A 8 4.02 6.45 2.00
CA LYS A 8 4.39 7.26 0.83
C LYS A 8 5.27 6.49 -0.14
N LYS A 9 6.22 5.69 0.37
CA LYS A 9 7.12 4.87 -0.45
C LYS A 9 6.36 3.79 -1.23
N VAL A 10 5.42 3.09 -0.60
CA VAL A 10 4.61 2.07 -1.26
C VAL A 10 3.64 2.70 -2.26
N LYS A 11 3.07 3.86 -1.92
CA LYS A 11 2.21 4.65 -2.82
C LYS A 11 2.97 5.08 -4.07
N ASP A 12 4.15 5.70 -3.91
CA ASP A 12 5.00 6.13 -5.02
C ASP A 12 5.35 4.93 -5.93
N TYR A 13 5.72 3.77 -5.36
CA TYR A 13 5.98 2.56 -6.16
C TYR A 13 4.77 2.05 -6.95
N TYR A 14 3.56 2.16 -6.39
CA TYR A 14 2.34 1.74 -7.06
C TYR A 14 1.92 2.73 -8.17
N ASP A 15 2.00 4.03 -7.86
CA ASP A 15 1.69 5.12 -8.80
C ASP A 15 2.64 5.08 -10.01
N ASP A 16 3.94 4.88 -9.76
CA ASP A 16 5.00 4.75 -10.78
C ASP A 16 4.96 3.41 -11.53
N LYS A 17 3.99 2.53 -11.23
CA LYS A 17 3.84 1.18 -11.81
C LYS A 17 5.05 0.26 -11.63
N LEU A 18 5.90 0.57 -10.65
CA LEU A 18 7.02 -0.28 -10.25
C LEU A 18 6.53 -1.51 -9.48
N TRP A 19 5.43 -1.36 -8.73
CA TRP A 19 4.79 -2.43 -7.97
C TRP A 19 3.38 -2.68 -8.50
N ASP A 20 3.02 -3.96 -8.62
CA ASP A 20 1.64 -4.37 -8.87
C ASP A 20 0.85 -4.47 -7.55
N GLU A 21 -0.47 -4.59 -7.66
CA GLU A 21 -1.38 -4.72 -6.52
C GLU A 21 -1.00 -5.88 -5.59
N ARG A 22 -0.58 -7.02 -6.16
CA ARG A 22 -0.15 -8.19 -5.38
C ARG A 22 1.01 -7.85 -4.47
N ARG A 23 1.97 -7.04 -4.96
CA ARG A 23 3.12 -6.61 -4.18
C ARG A 23 2.73 -5.62 -3.08
N VAL A 24 1.79 -4.71 -3.33
CA VAL A 24 1.23 -3.81 -2.32
C VAL A 24 0.47 -4.61 -1.24
N ARG A 25 -0.25 -5.66 -1.64
CA ARG A 25 -0.95 -6.57 -0.72
C ARG A 25 0.02 -7.29 0.23
N LEU A 26 1.16 -7.76 -0.26
CA LEU A 26 2.21 -8.39 0.56
C LEU A 26 2.89 -7.41 1.54
N ALA A 27 2.76 -6.11 1.32
CA ALA A 27 3.29 -5.08 2.21
C ALA A 27 2.37 -4.82 3.42
N VAL A 28 1.11 -5.28 3.36
CA VAL A 28 0.16 -5.16 4.47
C VAL A 28 0.62 -5.97 5.67
N GLY A 29 0.58 -5.35 6.87
CA GLY A 29 1.05 -5.94 8.11
C GLY A 29 2.57 -5.95 8.28
N ARG A 30 3.32 -5.44 7.29
CA ARG A 30 4.78 -5.29 7.36
C ARG A 30 5.21 -3.84 7.23
N TRP A 31 4.69 -3.15 6.22
CA TRP A 31 5.09 -1.80 5.83
C TRP A 31 3.91 -0.82 5.84
N ILE A 32 2.72 -1.32 5.52
CA ILE A 32 1.47 -0.56 5.51
C ILE A 32 0.36 -1.35 6.21
N THR A 33 -0.76 -0.68 6.50
CA THR A 33 -1.98 -1.30 7.05
C THR A 33 -2.97 -1.68 5.94
N ALA A 34 -4.05 -2.39 6.32
CA ALA A 34 -5.13 -2.74 5.40
C ALA A 34 -5.89 -1.49 4.90
N GLU A 35 -6.05 -0.48 5.75
CA GLU A 35 -6.66 0.81 5.37
C GLU A 35 -5.79 1.54 4.34
N GLU A 36 -4.47 1.53 4.54
CA GLU A 36 -3.52 2.13 3.61
C GLU A 36 -3.45 1.38 2.27
N TYR A 37 -3.61 0.06 2.28
CA TYR A 37 -3.75 -0.70 1.04
C TYR A 37 -4.95 -0.23 0.22
N LYS A 38 -6.09 0.01 0.88
CA LYS A 38 -7.29 0.55 0.24
C LYS A 38 -7.07 1.96 -0.30
N GLU A 39 -6.32 2.78 0.42
CA GLU A 39 -5.98 4.13 -0.05
C GLU A 39 -5.04 4.12 -1.27
N ILE A 40 -4.07 3.21 -1.31
CA ILE A 40 -3.11 3.10 -2.41
C ILE A 40 -3.75 2.48 -3.65
N THR A 41 -4.51 1.40 -3.47
CA THR A 41 -5.00 0.57 -4.59
C THR A 41 -6.47 0.84 -4.96
N GLY A 42 -7.22 1.52 -4.09
CA GLY A 42 -8.67 1.71 -4.22
C GLY A 42 -9.49 0.45 -3.91
N LYS A 43 -8.87 -0.65 -3.45
CA LYS A 43 -9.53 -1.94 -3.21
C LYS A 43 -9.46 -2.34 -1.75
N ASP A 44 -10.51 -3.01 -1.27
CA ASP A 44 -10.51 -3.60 0.06
C ASP A 44 -9.47 -4.74 0.16
N TYR A 45 -8.84 -4.82 1.34
CA TYR A 45 -7.91 -5.89 1.67
C TYR A 45 -8.68 -7.07 2.26
N GLU A 46 -9.04 -8.04 1.41
CA GLU A 46 -9.63 -9.33 1.83
C GLU A 46 -8.60 -10.36 2.28
#